data_AF-A0A0D2XTH0-F1
#
_entry.id   AF-A0A0D2XTH0-F1
#
_cell.length_a   1.000
_cell.length_b   1.000
_cell.length_c   1.000
_cell.angle_alpha   90.00
_cell.angle_beta   90.00
_cell.angle_gamma   90.00
#
_symmetry.space_group_name_H-M   'P 1'
#
loop_
_entity.id
_entity.type
_entity.pdbx_description
1 polymer ?
#
loop_
_entity_poly.entity_id
_entity_poly.type
_entity_poly.pdbx_seq_one_letter_code
_entity_poly.pdbx_strand_id
1 'polypeptide(L)'
;MMVALDRLLDQCGETVRRTDVCLRRWLRSRFPDRPYKAPFELVAKPSSEKVYRKELKRFICFWLRLSRLLPTTMRAITGRGLNRHQFRALRELWVDGVWQSEEPADMDRTDNQDGG
;
A
#
# COMPACT_ATOMS: atom_id res chain seq x y z
N MET A 1 -8.11 10.05 -7.24
CA MET A 1 -7.03 10.20 -6.24
C MET A 1 -6.90 9.01 -5.28
N MET A 2 -7.98 8.32 -4.87
CA MET A 2 -7.87 7.15 -3.94
C MET A 2 -7.74 5.79 -4.65
N VAL A 3 -8.14 5.71 -5.92
CA VAL A 3 -8.17 4.46 -6.70
C VAL A 3 -6.77 3.90 -6.92
N ALA A 4 -5.78 4.75 -7.22
CA ALA A 4 -4.39 4.30 -7.38
C ALA A 4 -3.83 3.68 -6.09
N LEU A 5 -4.23 4.20 -4.93
CA LEU A 5 -3.82 3.64 -3.64
C LEU A 5 -4.56 2.33 -3.34
N ASP A 6 -5.82 2.18 -3.76
CA ASP A 6 -6.51 0.90 -3.70
C ASP A 6 -5.82 -0.15 -4.59
N ARG A 7 -5.48 0.22 -5.83
CA ARG A 7 -4.75 -0.65 -6.77
C ARG A 7 -3.39 -1.06 -6.23
N LEU A 8 -2.63 -0.13 -5.63
CA LEU A 8 -1.36 -0.44 -4.98
C LEU A 8 -1.56 -1.49 -3.87
N LEU A 9 -2.57 -1.31 -3.02
CA LEU A 9 -2.87 -2.26 -1.95
C LEU A 9 -3.33 -3.62 -2.48
N ASP A 10 -4.07 -3.64 -3.58
CA ASP A 10 -4.51 -4.86 -4.25
C ASP A 10 -3.31 -5.61 -4.87
N GLN A 11 -2.41 -4.88 -5.53
CA GLN A 11 -1.15 -5.42 -6.06
C GLN A 11 -0.24 -5.96 -4.95
N CYS A 12 -0.12 -5.25 -3.84
CA CYS A 12 0.62 -5.73 -2.67
C CYS A 12 -0.02 -7.01 -2.11
N GLY A 13 -1.35 -7.04 -1.98
CA GLY A 13 -2.08 -8.23 -1.55
C GLY A 13 -1.86 -9.41 -2.49
N GLU A 14 -1.87 -9.17 -3.80
CA GLU A 14 -1.64 -10.20 -4.81
C GLU A 14 -0.21 -10.73 -4.80
N THR A 15 0.77 -9.84 -4.63
CA THR A 15 2.18 -10.22 -4.48
C THR A 15 2.39 -11.11 -3.26
N VAL A 16 1.75 -10.77 -2.14
CA VAL A 16 1.78 -11.60 -0.92
C VAL A 16 1.12 -12.95 -1.17
N ARG A 17 -0.02 -13.00 -1.87
CA ARG A 17 -0.70 -14.28 -2.21
C ARG A 17 0.14 -15.18 -3.12
N ARG A 18 0.86 -14.60 -4.09
CA ARG A 18 1.77 -15.31 -5.00
C ARG A 18 3.08 -15.74 -4.33
N THR A 19 3.43 -15.11 -3.21
CA THR A 19 4.61 -15.49 -2.45
C THR A 19 4.40 -16.86 -1.77
N ASP A 20 5.42 -17.72 -1.86
CA ASP A 20 5.39 -19.05 -1.26
C ASP A 20 5.03 -19.01 0.25
N VAL A 21 4.31 -20.03 0.71
CA VAL A 21 3.85 -20.12 2.09
C VAL A 21 5.03 -20.19 3.07
N CYS A 22 6.15 -20.80 2.69
CA CYS A 22 7.36 -20.85 3.52
C CYS A 22 7.87 -19.44 3.77
N LEU A 23 8.02 -18.62 2.72
CA LEU A 23 8.52 -17.25 2.86
C LEU A 23 7.56 -16.38 3.66
N ARG A 24 6.24 -16.55 3.47
CA ARG A 24 5.24 -15.85 4.28
C ARG A 24 5.30 -16.21 5.76
N ARG A 25 5.55 -17.47 6.10
CA ARG A 25 5.72 -17.90 7.51
C ARG A 25 7.00 -17.33 8.12
N TRP A 26 8.07 -17.22 7.34
CA TRP A 26 9.31 -16.56 7.75
C TRP A 26 9.11 -15.07 8.00
N LEU A 27 8.43 -14.35 7.08
CA LEU A 27 8.13 -12.91 7.23
C LEU A 27 7.31 -12.59 8.48
N ARG A 28 6.43 -13.51 8.91
CA ARG A 28 5.63 -13.34 10.13
C ARG A 28 6.40 -13.69 11.40
N SER A 29 7.55 -14.34 11.29
CA SER A 29 8.32 -14.73 12.46
C SER A 29 8.98 -13.53 13.11
N ARG A 30 8.97 -13.51 14.44
CA ARG A 30 9.77 -12.59 15.25
C ARG A 30 11.21 -13.07 15.43
N PHE A 31 11.48 -14.34 15.11
CA PHE A 31 12.73 -15.02 15.39
C PHE A 31 13.41 -15.45 14.09
N PRO A 32 14.73 -15.25 13.94
CA PRO A 32 15.46 -15.52 12.70
C PRO A 32 15.70 -17.01 12.42
N ASP A 33 15.47 -17.88 13.39
CA ASP A 33 15.77 -19.31 13.36
C ASP A 33 14.55 -20.19 13.15
N ARG A 34 13.34 -19.64 13.26
CA ARG A 34 12.10 -20.43 13.18
C ARG A 34 11.00 -19.71 12.40
N PRO A 35 10.30 -20.39 11.48
CA PRO A 35 9.13 -19.84 10.83
C PRO A 35 7.92 -19.78 11.78
N TYR A 36 7.00 -18.84 11.55
CA TYR A 36 5.74 -18.76 12.30
C TYR A 36 4.74 -19.83 11.83
N LYS A 37 3.79 -20.20 12.70
CA LYS A 37 2.78 -21.25 12.37
C LYS A 37 1.81 -20.81 11.26
N ALA A 38 1.44 -19.53 11.25
CA ALA A 38 0.57 -18.95 10.24
C ALA A 38 1.37 -18.16 9.18
N PRO A 39 0.96 -18.15 7.91
CA PRO A 39 1.57 -17.27 6.93
C PRO A 39 1.32 -15.79 7.28
N PHE A 40 2.22 -14.92 6.82
CA PHE A 40 1.97 -13.49 6.75
C PHE A 40 0.83 -13.21 5.77
N GLU A 41 -0.08 -12.36 6.20
CA GLU A 41 -1.16 -11.83 5.37
C GLU A 41 -1.17 -10.31 5.58
N LEU A 42 -1.37 -9.57 4.49
CA LEU A 42 -1.38 -8.10 4.53
C LEU A 42 -2.49 -7.60 5.46
N VAL A 43 -3.65 -8.26 5.47
CA VAL A 43 -4.67 -8.09 6.50
C VAL A 43 -5.33 -9.43 6.83
N ALA A 44 -5.33 -9.80 8.12
CA ALA A 44 -5.83 -11.10 8.59
C ALA A 44 -7.36 -11.22 8.64
N LYS A 45 -8.11 -10.12 8.50
CA LYS A 45 -9.58 -10.10 8.56
C LYS A 45 -10.16 -9.12 7.52
N PRO A 46 -11.19 -9.51 6.74
CA PRO A 46 -11.82 -8.63 5.76
C PRO A 46 -12.43 -7.36 6.38
N SER A 47 -12.94 -7.46 7.61
CA SER A 47 -13.48 -6.30 8.35
C SER A 47 -12.38 -5.32 8.76
N SER A 48 -11.22 -5.82 9.17
CA SER A 48 -10.05 -5.00 9.50
C SER A 48 -9.42 -4.37 8.26
N GLU A 49 -9.55 -4.99 7.09
CA GLU A 49 -8.98 -4.48 5.84
C GLU A 49 -9.60 -3.17 5.42
N LYS A 50 -10.94 -3.06 5.49
CA LYS A 50 -11.64 -1.80 5.20
C LYS A 50 -11.17 -0.66 6.10
N VAL A 51 -10.98 -0.94 7.38
CA VAL A 51 -10.49 0.03 8.36
C VAL A 51 -9.04 0.42 8.06
N TYR A 52 -8.17 -0.57 7.83
CA TYR A 52 -6.77 -0.35 7.49
C TYR A 52 -6.63 0.52 6.22
N ARG A 53 -7.34 0.17 5.14
CA ARG A 53 -7.32 0.94 3.89
C ARG A 53 -7.77 2.39 4.12
N LYS A 54 -8.82 2.59 4.91
CA LYS A 54 -9.33 3.93 5.26
C LYS A 54 -8.30 4.75 6.04
N GLU A 55 -7.69 4.16 7.05
CA GLU A 55 -6.70 4.87 7.88
C GLU A 55 -5.39 5.12 7.13
N LEU A 56 -4.93 4.18 6.30
CA LEU A 56 -3.76 4.38 5.45
C LEU A 56 -3.98 5.51 4.44
N LYS A 57 -5.16 5.57 3.81
CA LYS A 57 -5.54 6.67 2.92
C LYS A 57 -5.53 8.01 3.65
N ARG A 58 -6.13 8.08 4.84
CA ARG A 58 -6.11 9.28 5.69
C ARG A 58 -4.70 9.70 6.06
N PHE A 59 -3.85 8.74 6.42
CA PHE A 59 -2.46 8.96 6.76
C PHE A 59 -1.65 9.51 5.57
N ILE A 60 -1.78 8.91 4.39
CA ILE A 60 -1.10 9.39 3.18
C ILE A 60 -1.59 10.80 2.82
N CYS A 61 -2.91 11.05 2.82
CA CYS A 61 -3.46 12.37 2.60
C CYS A 61 -2.97 13.41 3.62
N PHE A 62 -2.85 13.01 4.89
CA PHE A 62 -2.31 13.87 5.94
C PHE A 62 -0.85 14.23 5.66
N TRP A 63 0.00 13.26 5.30
CA TRP A 63 1.40 13.53 4.97
C TRP A 63 1.58 14.37 3.71
N LEU A 64 0.80 14.12 2.66
CA LEU A 64 0.81 14.93 1.44
C LEU A 64 0.37 16.36 1.71
N ARG A 65 -0.64 16.56 2.57
CA ARG A 65 -1.06 17.90 3.01
C ARG A 65 0.02 18.57 3.86
N LEU A 66 0.65 17.81 4.74
CA LEU A 66 1.70 18.29 5.63
C LEU A 66 2.97 18.66 4.86
N SER A 67 3.34 17.91 3.82
CA SER A 67 4.48 18.24 2.94
C SER A 67 4.25 19.50 2.11
N ARG A 68 3.00 19.98 1.99
CA ARG A 68 2.67 21.24 1.33
C ARG A 68 2.68 22.44 2.28
N LEU A 69 2.74 22.22 3.59
CA LEU A 69 2.90 23.29 4.57
C LEU A 69 4.37 23.74 4.61
N LEU A 70 4.60 25.00 5.00
CA LEU A 70 5.95 25.54 5.13
C LEU A 70 6.77 24.64 6.09
N PRO A 71 8.05 24.34 5.80
CA PRO A 71 8.83 23.40 6.61
C PRO A 71 8.91 23.76 8.10
N THR A 72 8.78 25.05 8.41
CA THR A 72 8.68 25.60 9.76
C THR A 72 7.39 25.19 10.46
N THR A 73 6.24 25.34 9.79
CA THR A 73 4.91 24.91 10.28
C THR A 73 4.86 23.39 10.45
N MET A 74 5.45 22.64 9.52
CA MET A 74 5.54 21.19 9.63
C MET A 74 6.32 20.78 10.88
N ARG A 75 7.51 21.35 11.10
CA ARG A 75 8.32 21.04 12.29
C ARG A 75 7.58 21.41 13.59
N ALA A 76 6.80 22.49 13.59
CA ALA A 76 5.98 22.87 14.73
C ALA A 76 4.84 21.86 15.03
N ILE A 77 4.25 21.26 14.00
CA ILE A 77 3.14 20.29 14.15
C ILE A 77 3.66 18.89 14.53
N THR A 78 4.68 18.37 13.86
CA THR A 78 5.17 16.99 14.10
C THR A 78 6.29 16.89 15.13
N GLY A 79 6.81 18.02 15.64
CA GLY A 79 7.96 18.05 16.56
C GLY A 79 9.29 17.61 15.93
N ARG A 80 9.26 16.98 14.75
CA ARG A 80 10.40 16.63 13.90
C ARG A 80 10.11 17.06 12.47
N GLY A 81 11.15 17.53 11.77
CA GLY A 81 11.08 17.77 10.34
C GLY A 81 11.28 16.48 9.55
N LEU A 82 10.60 16.35 8.41
CA LEU A 82 10.92 15.31 7.43
C LEU A 82 12.35 15.49 6.92
N ASN A 83 13.05 14.39 6.72
CA ASN A 83 14.35 14.42 6.06
C ASN A 83 14.14 14.88 4.59
N ARG A 84 15.15 15.54 4.01
CA ARG A 84 15.12 16.04 2.62
C ARG A 84 14.76 14.94 1.62
N HIS A 85 15.21 13.71 1.86
CA HIS A 85 14.84 12.53 1.05
C HIS A 85 13.36 12.18 1.15
N GLN A 86 12.80 12.17 2.37
CA GLN A 86 11.38 11.88 2.59
C GLN A 86 10.50 12.96 1.96
N PHE A 87 10.90 14.22 2.08
CA PHE A 87 10.20 15.34 1.48
C PHE A 87 10.23 15.29 -0.05
N ARG A 88 11.38 14.93 -0.65
CA ARG A 88 11.50 14.73 -2.09
C ARG A 88 10.60 13.59 -2.57
N ALA A 89 10.64 12.44 -1.91
CA ALA A 89 9.81 11.28 -2.25
C ALA A 89 8.32 11.63 -2.18
N LEU A 90 7.87 12.39 -1.17
CA LEU A 90 6.47 12.85 -1.08
C LEU A 90 6.10 13.83 -2.20
N ARG A 91 7.04 14.69 -2.63
CA ARG A 91 6.81 15.62 -3.74
C ARG A 91 6.75 14.91 -5.08
N GLU A 92 7.64 13.96 -5.33
CA GLU A 92 7.62 13.10 -6.52
C GLU A 92 6.34 12.30 -6.57
N LEU A 93 5.98 11.64 -5.47
CA LEU A 93 4.73 10.89 -5.33
C LEU A 93 3.52 11.78 -5.64
N TRP A 94 3.48 13.05 -5.21
CA TRP A 94 2.35 13.94 -5.46
C TRP A 94 2.17 14.29 -6.95
N VAL A 95 3.26 14.37 -7.71
CA VAL A 95 3.25 14.76 -9.13
C VAL A 95 3.13 13.54 -10.06
N ASP A 96 3.24 12.33 -9.50
CA ASP A 96 3.26 11.08 -10.25
C ASP A 96 2.00 10.88 -11.12
N GLY A 97 2.21 10.45 -12.36
CA GLY A 97 1.13 10.13 -13.31
C GLY A 97 0.26 8.95 -12.89
N VAL A 98 0.70 8.14 -11.92
CA VAL A 98 -0.06 7.01 -11.37
C VAL A 98 -1.44 7.40 -10.85
N TRP A 99 -1.63 8.67 -10.45
CA TRP A 99 -2.93 9.19 -10.02
C TRP A 99 -3.92 9.43 -11.17
N GLN A 100 -3.43 9.53 -12.41
CA GLN A 100 -4.20 9.82 -13.62
C GLN A 100 -4.58 8.55 -14.40
N SER A 101 -3.94 7.42 -14.11
CA SER A 101 -4.24 6.15 -14.76
C SER A 101 -5.60 5.61 -14.33
N GLU A 102 -6.65 5.89 -15.08
CA GLU A 102 -7.94 5.17 -15.02
C GLU A 102 -7.94 3.98 -15.98
N GLU A 103 -6.92 3.11 -15.95
CA GLU A 103 -7.03 1.84 -16.68
C GLU A 103 -8.12 1.00 -15.99
N PRO A 104 -9.27 0.71 -16.63
CA PRO A 104 -10.32 -0.11 -16.04
C PRO A 104 -9.74 -1.51 -15.84
N ALA A 105 -10.00 -2.11 -14.69
CA ALA A 105 -9.74 -3.53 -14.47
C ALA A 105 -10.81 -4.35 -15.23
N ASP A 106 -10.90 -4.19 -16.55
CA ASP A 106 -11.71 -5.03 -17.43
C ASP A 106 -10.77 -5.95 -18.21
N MET A 107 -10.36 -7.02 -17.54
CA MET A 107 -9.94 -8.26 -18.20
C MET A 107 -10.62 -9.43 -17.47
N ASP A 108 -11.95 -9.34 -17.35
CA ASP A 108 -12.79 -10.53 -17.40
C ASP A 108 -13.37 -10.61 -18.82
N ARG A 109 -12.59 -11.23 -19.72
CA ARG A 109 -13.15 -11.91 -20.88
C ARG A 109 -12.91 -13.38 -20.66
N THR A 110 -13.89 -14.00 -20.02
CA THR A 110 -14.40 -15.31 -20.39
C THR A 110 -14.29 -15.49 -21.91
N ASP A 111 -13.36 -16.33 -22.34
CA ASP A 111 -13.54 -17.07 -23.58
C ASP A 111 -13.74 -18.53 -23.20
N ASN A 112 -15.03 -18.86 -23.14
CA ASN A 112 -15.53 -20.21 -23.07
C ASN A 112 -15.28 -20.81 -24.46
N GLN A 113 -14.18 -21.55 -24.64
CA GLN A 113 -14.00 -22.35 -25.85
C GLN A 113 -14.72 -23.69 -25.67
N ASP A 114 -15.90 -23.76 -26.30
CA ASP A 114 -16.57 -24.99 -26.71
C ASP A 114 -15.68 -25.82 -27.65
N GLY A 115 -15.83 -27.15 -27.58
CA GLY A 115 -15.80 -28.00 -28.78
C GLY A 115 -14.60 -28.93 -28.95
N GLY A 116 -14.80 -30.20 -28.57
CA GLY A 116 -13.97 -31.36 -28.91
C GLY A 116 -14.56 -32.63 -28.35
#